data_AF-A0A832SX63-F1
#
_entry.id   AF-A0A832SX63-F1
#
_cell.length_a   1.000
_cell.length_b   1.000
_cell.length_c   1.000
_cell.angle_alpha   90.00
_cell.angle_beta   90.00
_cell.angle_gamma   90.00
#
_symmetry.space_group_name_H-M   'P 1'
#
loop_
_entity.id
_entity.type
_entity.pdbx_description
1 polymer ?
#
loop_
_entity_poly.entity_id
_entity_poly.type
_entity_poly.pdbx_seq_one_letter_code
_entity_poly.pdbx_strand_id
1 'polypeptide(L)'
;MYELAKPWHDVDKYRRDRLKEALYEAELAEEFLKNGLYKNAAGKAFQAVKAYLAAVAAEKREALAQYYPGERTVQKKKVAVVDLLIAYMPTTRMKEVAARLGDRELELVVEKALDLHQFQYNGLDREGVFSRYTTLEIVERDIKDVVEFVKRRVTSGT
;
A
#
# COMPACT_ATOMS: atom_id res chain seq x y z
N MET A 1 9.42 -1.90 -19.87
CA MET A 1 9.41 -2.85 -18.73
C MET A 1 9.81 -2.03 -17.50
N TYR A 2 8.88 -1.72 -16.59
CA TYR A 2 9.11 -0.80 -15.47
C TYR A 2 10.02 -1.45 -14.42
N GLU A 3 11.32 -1.22 -14.49
CA GLU A 3 12.24 -1.62 -13.42
C GLU A 3 12.28 -0.51 -12.36
N LEU A 4 11.57 -0.73 -11.24
CA LEU A 4 11.68 0.14 -10.08
C LEU A 4 13.11 0.05 -9.52
N ALA A 5 13.75 1.20 -9.34
CA ALA A 5 15.04 1.27 -8.65
C ALA A 5 14.90 0.63 -7.27
N LYS A 6 15.78 -0.29 -6.87
CA LYS A 6 15.66 -0.87 -5.52
C LYS A 6 16.11 0.16 -4.48
N PRO A 7 15.55 0.15 -3.26
CA PRO A 7 15.92 1.11 -2.22
C PRO A 7 17.41 1.06 -1.86
N TRP A 8 18.06 -0.10 -1.99
CA TRP A 8 19.51 -0.27 -1.78
C TRP A 8 20.40 0.15 -2.96
N HIS A 9 19.82 0.75 -4.01
CA HIS A 9 20.52 1.35 -5.15
C HIS A 9 20.28 2.86 -5.20
N ASP A 10 19.03 3.30 -5.09
CA ASP A 10 18.65 4.71 -5.09
C ASP A 10 17.31 4.86 -4.35
N VAL A 11 17.40 5.22 -3.06
CA VAL A 11 16.23 5.34 -2.18
C VAL A 11 15.32 6.50 -2.58
N ASP A 12 15.89 7.60 -3.08
CA ASP A 12 15.13 8.79 -3.48
C ASP A 12 14.36 8.54 -4.77
N LYS A 13 14.99 7.92 -5.77
CA LYS A 13 14.30 7.51 -6.99
C LYS A 13 13.24 6.45 -6.69
N TYR A 14 13.55 5.45 -5.86
CA TYR A 14 12.56 4.46 -5.43
C TYR A 14 11.34 5.12 -4.79
N ARG A 15 11.56 6.06 -3.85
CA ARG A 15 10.48 6.80 -3.18
C ARG A 15 9.62 7.56 -4.19
N ARG A 16 10.23 8.34 -5.09
CA ARG A 16 9.51 9.10 -6.13
C ARG A 16 8.70 8.18 -7.05
N ASP A 17 9.29 7.09 -7.51
CA ASP A 17 8.62 6.14 -8.40
C ASP A 17 7.42 5.48 -7.69
N ARG A 18 7.55 5.14 -6.39
CA ARG A 18 6.45 4.59 -5.58
C ARG A 18 5.33 5.59 -5.30
N LEU A 19 5.64 6.85 -5.04
CA LEU A 19 4.61 7.90 -4.88
C LEU A 19 3.83 8.10 -6.18
N LYS A 20 4.53 8.08 -7.32
CA LYS A 20 3.93 8.17 -8.65
C LYS A 20 3.03 6.96 -8.95
N GLU A 21 3.50 5.76 -8.63
CA GLU A 21 2.70 4.53 -8.72
C GLU A 21 1.46 4.59 -7.82
N ALA A 22 1.60 5.06 -6.58
CA ALA A 22 0.48 5.21 -5.66
C ALA A 22 -0.61 6.13 -6.23
N LEU A 23 -0.22 7.26 -6.83
CA LEU A 23 -1.16 8.19 -7.44
C LEU A 23 -1.87 7.56 -8.66
N TYR A 24 -1.13 6.92 -9.55
CA TYR A 24 -1.72 6.25 -10.71
C TYR A 24 -2.69 5.13 -10.33
N GLU A 25 -2.34 4.31 -9.33
CA GLU A 25 -3.21 3.24 -8.85
C GLU A 25 -4.48 3.82 -8.19
N ALA A 26 -4.38 4.96 -7.49
CA ALA A 26 -5.55 5.66 -6.93
C ALA A 26 -6.47 6.22 -8.02
N GLU A 27 -5.91 6.82 -9.09
CA GLU A 27 -6.68 7.30 -10.25
C GLU A 27 -7.39 6.15 -10.96
N LEU A 28 -6.71 5.02 -11.19
CA LEU A 28 -7.33 3.82 -11.77
C LEU A 28 -8.43 3.25 -10.89
N ALA A 29 -8.29 3.31 -9.56
CA ALA A 29 -9.32 2.87 -8.64
C ALA A 29 -10.62 3.68 -8.80
N GLU A 30 -10.51 5.01 -8.95
CA GLU A 30 -11.68 5.86 -9.23
C GLU A 30 -12.32 5.53 -10.57
N GLU A 31 -11.51 5.38 -11.62
CA GLU A 31 -12.04 5.06 -12.95
C GLU A 31 -12.78 3.72 -12.96
N PHE A 32 -12.23 2.70 -12.30
CA PHE A 32 -12.93 1.42 -12.16
C PHE A 32 -14.20 1.54 -11.31
N LEU A 33 -14.19 2.35 -10.25
CA LEU A 33 -15.37 2.56 -9.42
C LEU A 33 -16.49 3.26 -10.19
N LYS A 34 -16.17 4.30 -10.97
CA LYS A 34 -17.14 5.02 -11.85
C LYS A 34 -17.81 4.08 -12.85
N ASN A 35 -17.11 3.04 -13.30
CA ASN A 35 -17.61 2.04 -14.23
C ASN A 35 -18.28 0.84 -13.53
N GLY A 36 -18.49 0.88 -12.21
CA GLY A 36 -19.12 -0.20 -11.44
C GLY A 36 -18.25 -1.45 -11.26
N LEU A 37 -16.95 -1.37 -11.51
CA LEU A 37 -16.01 -2.50 -11.41
C LEU A 37 -15.42 -2.60 -9.99
N TYR A 38 -16.28 -2.82 -8.99
CA TYR A 38 -15.93 -2.74 -7.56
C TYR A 38 -14.72 -3.60 -7.15
N LYS A 39 -14.65 -4.87 -7.59
CA LYS A 39 -13.53 -5.76 -7.26
C LYS A 39 -12.20 -5.21 -7.81
N ASN A 40 -12.22 -4.70 -9.04
CA ASN A 40 -11.04 -4.13 -9.68
C ASN A 40 -10.65 -2.81 -9.00
N ALA A 41 -11.62 -1.95 -8.69
CA ALA A 41 -11.41 -0.71 -7.97
C ALA A 41 -10.79 -0.96 -6.59
N ALA A 42 -11.29 -1.94 -5.84
CA ALA A 42 -10.72 -2.36 -4.56
C ALA A 42 -9.26 -2.83 -4.70
N GLY A 43 -8.96 -3.62 -5.73
CA GLY A 43 -7.59 -4.04 -6.01
C GLY A 43 -6.64 -2.88 -6.31
N LYS A 44 -7.11 -1.89 -7.07
CA LYS A 44 -6.35 -0.67 -7.38
C LYS A 44 -6.14 0.22 -6.16
N ALA A 45 -7.18 0.41 -5.35
CA ALA A 45 -7.07 1.12 -4.07
C ALA A 45 -6.06 0.44 -3.12
N PHE A 46 -6.05 -0.90 -3.04
CA PHE A 46 -5.06 -1.63 -2.27
C PHE A 46 -3.62 -1.40 -2.79
N GLN A 47 -3.40 -1.49 -4.10
CA GLN A 47 -2.06 -1.24 -4.67
C GLN A 47 -1.59 0.19 -4.41
N ALA A 48 -2.50 1.17 -4.47
CA ALA A 48 -2.19 2.57 -4.17
C ALA A 48 -1.62 2.74 -2.75
N VAL A 49 -2.29 2.16 -1.74
CA VAL A 49 -1.83 2.22 -0.34
C VAL A 49 -0.55 1.44 -0.14
N LYS A 50 -0.41 0.27 -0.77
CA LYS A 50 0.83 -0.52 -0.69
C LYS A 50 2.03 0.25 -1.25
N ALA A 51 1.88 0.92 -2.38
CA ALA A 51 2.90 1.75 -2.98
C ALA A 51 3.23 2.97 -2.10
N TYR A 52 2.21 3.66 -1.57
CA TYR A 52 2.38 4.78 -0.65
C TYR A 52 3.11 4.36 0.64
N LEU A 53 2.70 3.26 1.27
CA LEU A 53 3.35 2.72 2.47
C LEU A 53 4.83 2.38 2.20
N ALA A 54 5.14 1.82 1.04
CA ALA A 54 6.52 1.54 0.65
C ALA A 54 7.35 2.83 0.49
N ALA A 55 6.77 3.90 -0.06
CA ALA A 55 7.43 5.19 -0.16
C ALA A 55 7.71 5.81 1.21
N VAL A 56 6.72 5.82 2.12
CA VAL A 56 6.89 6.35 3.49
C VAL A 56 7.88 5.49 4.30
N ALA A 57 7.86 4.17 4.11
CA ALA A 57 8.82 3.27 4.73
C ALA A 57 10.25 3.51 4.22
N ALA A 58 10.43 3.83 2.94
CA ALA A 58 11.73 4.21 2.38
C ALA A 58 12.24 5.54 2.96
N GLU A 59 11.36 6.52 3.15
CA GLU A 59 11.70 7.78 3.80
C GLU A 59 12.11 7.58 5.27
N LYS A 60 11.39 6.74 6.00
CA LYS A 60 11.64 6.44 7.42
C LYS A 60 12.50 5.18 7.62
N ARG A 61 13.35 4.84 6.65
CA ARG A 61 14.10 3.57 6.62
C ARG A 61 14.94 3.34 7.88
N GLU A 62 15.67 4.34 8.35
CA GLU A 62 16.51 4.22 9.55
C GLU A 62 15.69 3.95 10.82
N ALA A 63 14.55 4.61 10.96
CA ALA A 63 13.63 4.36 12.06
C ALA A 63 13.01 2.95 12.00
N LEU A 64 12.83 2.38 10.80
CA LEU A 64 12.35 1.00 10.65
C LEU A 64 13.46 -0.05 10.85
N ALA A 65 14.72 0.29 10.53
CA ALA A 65 15.83 -0.66 10.56
C ALA A 65 16.03 -1.31 11.95
N GLN A 66 15.74 -0.57 13.03
CA GLN A 66 15.82 -1.08 14.40
C GLN A 66 14.86 -2.27 14.67
N TYR A 67 13.76 -2.37 13.94
CA TYR A 67 12.76 -3.43 14.10
C TYR A 67 13.02 -4.62 13.17
N TYR A 68 13.82 -4.43 12.13
CA TYR A 68 14.12 -5.45 11.11
C TYR A 68 15.63 -5.64 10.93
N PRO A 69 16.34 -6.10 11.99
CA PRO A 69 17.78 -6.25 11.95
C PRO A 69 18.22 -7.39 11.02
N GLY A 70 19.48 -7.30 10.59
CA GLY A 70 20.16 -8.34 9.83
C GLY A 70 20.09 -8.15 8.31
N GLU A 71 20.70 -9.10 7.62
CA GLU A 71 20.90 -9.06 6.17
C GLU A 71 20.50 -10.39 5.51
N ARG A 72 20.25 -10.33 4.20
CA ARG A 72 20.03 -11.49 3.34
C ARG A 72 20.80 -11.32 2.04
N THR A 73 21.29 -12.42 1.50
CA THR A 73 21.95 -12.41 0.19
C THR A 73 20.89 -12.45 -0.92
N VAL A 74 20.85 -11.42 -1.75
CA VAL A 74 19.99 -11.32 -2.94
C VAL A 74 20.87 -11.02 -4.14
N GLN A 75 20.81 -11.85 -5.19
CA GLN A 75 21.62 -11.68 -6.41
C GLN A 75 23.13 -11.45 -6.12
N LYS A 76 23.70 -12.24 -5.20
CA LYS A 76 25.11 -12.15 -4.75
C LYS A 76 25.47 -10.86 -3.97
N LYS A 77 24.51 -10.00 -3.63
CA LYS A 77 24.69 -8.83 -2.77
C LYS A 77 24.07 -9.08 -1.40
N LYS A 78 24.74 -8.68 -0.31
CA LYS A 78 24.11 -8.59 1.01
C LYS A 78 23.22 -7.35 1.07
N VAL A 79 21.96 -7.54 1.42
CA VAL A 79 20.94 -6.49 1.51
C VAL A 79 20.30 -6.55 2.89
N ALA A 80 20.12 -5.40 3.53
CA ALA A 80 19.46 -5.36 4.83
C ALA A 80 18.01 -5.83 4.72
N VAL A 81 17.52 -6.52 5.75
CA VAL A 81 16.14 -7.04 5.76
C VAL A 81 15.12 -5.91 5.62
N VAL A 82 15.36 -4.75 6.24
CA VAL A 82 14.50 -3.56 6.10
C VAL A 82 14.39 -3.09 4.64
N ASP A 83 15.47 -3.14 3.87
CA ASP A 83 15.45 -2.68 2.47
C ASP A 83 14.68 -3.67 1.57
N LEU A 84 14.73 -4.97 1.89
CA LEU A 84 13.89 -5.98 1.23
C LEU A 84 12.41 -5.79 1.59
N LEU A 85 12.12 -5.56 2.87
CA LEU A 85 10.77 -5.28 3.36
C LEU A 85 10.17 -4.07 2.64
N ILE A 86 10.92 -2.97 2.56
CA ILE A 86 10.53 -1.76 1.84
C ILE A 86 10.30 -2.09 0.36
N ALA A 87 11.27 -2.73 -0.31
CA ALA A 87 11.21 -2.99 -1.75
C ALA A 87 9.94 -3.75 -2.17
N TYR A 88 9.62 -4.82 -1.45
CA TYR A 88 8.53 -5.75 -1.80
C TYR A 88 7.20 -5.44 -1.11
N MET A 89 7.24 -4.73 0.01
CA MET A 89 6.13 -4.44 0.91
C MET A 89 5.15 -5.63 1.02
N PRO A 90 5.56 -6.74 1.68
CA PRO A 90 4.72 -7.93 1.78
C PRO A 90 3.39 -7.59 2.45
N THR A 91 2.27 -8.03 1.88
CA THR A 91 0.92 -7.76 2.41
C THR A 91 0.79 -8.17 3.87
N THR A 92 1.41 -9.30 4.24
CA THR A 92 1.45 -9.83 5.61
C THR A 92 2.17 -8.95 6.63
N ARG A 93 2.96 -7.97 6.16
CA ARG A 93 3.72 -7.04 7.01
C ARG A 93 3.18 -5.62 7.00
N MET A 94 2.24 -5.29 6.12
CA MET A 94 1.76 -3.90 5.96
C MET A 94 1.23 -3.30 7.25
N LYS A 95 0.39 -4.05 7.99
CA LYS A 95 -0.14 -3.63 9.30
C LYS A 95 0.96 -3.31 10.30
N GLU A 96 1.92 -4.23 10.42
CA GLU A 96 3.06 -4.08 11.33
C GLU A 96 3.89 -2.85 10.95
N VAL A 97 4.25 -2.69 9.67
CA VAL A 97 5.03 -1.55 9.19
C VAL A 97 4.30 -0.22 9.45
N ALA A 98 3.00 -0.14 9.14
CA ALA A 98 2.21 1.06 9.35
C ALA A 98 2.20 1.50 10.82
N ALA A 99 1.98 0.56 11.75
CA ALA A 99 2.04 0.84 13.18
C ALA A 99 3.43 1.33 13.63
N ARG A 100 4.52 0.78 13.08
CA ARG A 100 5.90 1.21 13.40
C ARG A 100 6.23 2.60 12.87
N LEU A 101 5.54 3.08 11.84
CA LEU A 101 5.73 4.44 11.30
C LEU A 101 5.07 5.54 12.14
N GLY A 102 4.18 5.16 13.06
CA GLY A 102 3.54 6.04 14.05
C GLY A 102 2.49 7.01 13.49
N ASP A 103 2.06 6.83 12.23
CA ASP A 103 1.00 7.62 11.61
C ASP A 103 -0.34 6.90 11.73
N ARG A 104 -1.17 7.35 12.68
CA ARG A 104 -2.46 6.73 13.01
C ARG A 104 -3.44 6.74 11.84
N GLU A 105 -3.39 7.76 10.99
CA GLU A 105 -4.27 7.84 9.82
C GLU A 105 -3.82 6.82 8.77
N LEU A 106 -2.51 6.73 8.51
CA LEU A 106 -1.95 5.71 7.61
C LEU A 106 -2.24 4.28 8.11
N GLU A 107 -2.13 4.03 9.41
CA GLU A 107 -2.47 2.73 10.00
C GLU A 107 -3.92 2.33 9.70
N LEU A 108 -4.88 3.25 9.91
CA LEU A 108 -6.30 3.00 9.60
C LEU A 108 -6.54 2.77 8.11
N VAL A 109 -5.88 3.53 7.24
CA VAL A 109 -6.00 3.37 5.78
C VAL A 109 -5.39 2.04 5.32
N VAL A 110 -4.31 1.58 5.95
CA VAL A 110 -3.73 0.25 5.68
C VAL A 110 -4.69 -0.87 6.07
N GLU A 111 -5.41 -0.76 7.19
CA GLU A 111 -6.46 -1.74 7.54
C GLU A 111 -7.56 -1.78 6.47
N LYS A 112 -8.09 -0.62 6.05
CA LYS A 112 -9.09 -0.55 4.97
C LYS A 112 -8.58 -1.18 3.68
N ALA A 113 -7.33 -0.91 3.31
CA ALA A 113 -6.71 -1.48 2.12
C ALA A 113 -6.59 -3.01 2.20
N LEU A 114 -6.24 -3.56 3.35
CA LEU A 114 -6.19 -5.01 3.58
C LEU A 114 -7.59 -5.64 3.48
N ASP A 115 -8.61 -4.96 3.96
CA ASP A 115 -10.00 -5.41 3.82
C ASP A 115 -10.44 -5.38 2.34
N LEU A 116 -10.13 -4.30 1.61
CA LEU A 116 -10.41 -4.18 0.18
C LEU A 116 -9.69 -5.26 -0.63
N HIS A 117 -8.46 -5.63 -0.24
CA HIS A 117 -7.73 -6.71 -0.85
C HIS A 117 -8.44 -8.07 -0.69
N GLN A 118 -9.03 -8.35 0.48
CA GLN A 118 -9.83 -9.55 0.68
C GLN A 118 -11.11 -9.52 -0.17
N PHE A 119 -11.81 -8.37 -0.18
CA PHE A 119 -13.01 -8.17 -1.00
C PHE A 119 -12.76 -8.39 -2.49
N GLN A 120 -11.60 -7.96 -3.02
CA GLN A 120 -11.27 -8.14 -4.43
C GLN A 120 -11.40 -9.60 -4.89
N TYR A 121 -11.03 -10.56 -4.04
CA TYR A 121 -11.15 -11.98 -4.36
C TYR A 121 -12.53 -12.53 -3.98
N ASN A 122 -12.98 -12.25 -2.77
CA ASN A 122 -14.15 -12.92 -2.18
C ASN A 122 -15.48 -12.29 -2.60
N GLY A 123 -15.50 -10.99 -2.91
CA GLY A 123 -16.72 -10.23 -3.11
C GLY A 123 -17.45 -9.92 -1.79
N LEU A 124 -18.75 -9.62 -1.91
CA LEU A 124 -19.59 -9.36 -0.75
C LEU A 124 -19.81 -10.63 0.06
N ASP A 125 -19.85 -10.46 1.37
CA ASP A 125 -20.32 -11.47 2.31
C ASP A 125 -21.52 -10.92 3.06
N ARG A 126 -22.72 -11.33 2.65
CA ARG A 126 -23.97 -10.85 3.25
C ARG A 126 -24.18 -11.36 4.67
N GLU A 127 -23.55 -12.49 5.02
CA GLU A 127 -23.61 -13.05 6.37
C GLU A 127 -22.60 -12.36 7.30
N GLY A 128 -21.56 -11.74 6.72
CA GLY A 128 -20.54 -11.00 7.46
C GLY A 128 -19.58 -11.88 8.26
N VAL A 129 -19.49 -13.17 7.91
CA VAL A 129 -18.72 -14.19 8.64
C VAL A 129 -17.24 -14.18 8.23
N PHE A 130 -16.97 -13.95 6.94
CA PHE A 130 -15.67 -14.06 6.28
C PHE A 130 -15.17 -12.72 5.72
N SER A 131 -16.05 -11.74 5.51
CA SER A 131 -15.68 -10.40 5.03
C SER A 131 -16.43 -9.31 5.79
N ARG A 132 -15.76 -8.16 5.95
CA ARG A 132 -16.34 -6.96 6.57
C ARG A 132 -17.31 -6.23 5.64
N TYR A 133 -17.32 -6.58 4.35
CA TYR A 133 -18.17 -5.93 3.35
C TYR A 133 -19.45 -6.73 3.09
N THR A 134 -20.54 -6.27 3.70
CA THR A 134 -21.88 -6.81 3.51
C THR A 134 -22.62 -6.16 2.34
N THR A 135 -22.26 -4.91 1.99
CA THR A 135 -22.91 -4.15 0.91
C THR A 135 -21.89 -3.38 0.05
N LEU A 136 -22.28 -3.02 -1.18
CA LEU A 136 -21.41 -2.26 -2.10
C LEU A 136 -21.21 -0.81 -1.63
N GLU A 137 -22.15 -0.25 -0.89
CA GLU A 137 -22.04 1.11 -0.36
C GLU A 137 -20.86 1.24 0.61
N ILE A 138 -20.61 0.21 1.44
CA ILE A 138 -19.46 0.18 2.35
C ILE A 138 -18.16 0.06 1.55
N VAL A 139 -18.14 -0.79 0.51
CA VAL A 139 -16.99 -0.96 -0.39
C VAL A 139 -16.66 0.35 -1.09
N GLU A 140 -17.66 1.02 -1.67
CA GLU A 140 -17.50 2.29 -2.37
C GLU A 140 -16.95 3.37 -1.45
N ARG A 141 -17.49 3.49 -0.23
CA ARG A 141 -16.99 4.44 0.77
C ARG A 141 -15.52 4.19 1.09
N ASP A 142 -15.15 2.95 1.40
CA ASP A 142 -13.78 2.64 1.81
C ASP A 142 -12.79 2.77 0.65
N ILE A 143 -13.20 2.49 -0.60
CA ILE A 143 -12.40 2.82 -1.81
C ILE A 143 -12.18 4.34 -1.90
N LYS A 144 -13.24 5.15 -1.77
CA LYS A 144 -13.13 6.61 -1.84
C LYS A 144 -12.23 7.17 -0.75
N ASP A 145 -12.39 6.70 0.48
CA ASP A 145 -11.56 7.12 1.62
C ASP A 145 -10.07 6.83 1.38
N VAL A 146 -9.75 5.64 0.86
CA VAL A 146 -8.38 5.23 0.53
C VAL A 146 -7.80 6.09 -0.59
N VAL A 147 -8.55 6.29 -1.68
CA VAL A 147 -8.13 7.10 -2.82
C VAL A 147 -7.88 8.54 -2.41
N GLU A 148 -8.82 9.15 -1.68
CA GLU A 148 -8.71 10.54 -1.23
C GLU A 148 -7.49 10.72 -0.33
N PHE A 149 -7.28 9.79 0.62
CA PHE A 149 -6.09 9.79 1.46
C PHE A 149 -4.81 9.79 0.62
N VAL A 150 -4.67 8.86 -0.33
CA VAL A 150 -3.45 8.74 -1.14
C VAL A 150 -3.23 10.01 -1.96
N LYS A 151 -4.25 10.51 -2.67
CA LYS A 151 -4.15 11.73 -3.46
C LYS A 151 -3.73 12.93 -2.62
N ARG A 152 -4.41 13.16 -1.49
CA ARG A 152 -4.10 14.24 -0.56
C ARG A 152 -2.66 14.15 -0.06
N ARG A 153 -2.24 12.96 0.40
CA ARG A 153 -0.90 12.77 0.98
C ARG A 153 0.23 12.86 -0.04
N VAL A 154 0.02 12.41 -1.27
CA VAL A 154 1.02 12.52 -2.34
C VAL A 154 1.14 13.98 -2.81
N THR A 155 0.03 14.70 -2.99
CA THR A 155 0.05 16.10 -3.47
C THR A 155 0.51 17.09 -2.41
N SER A 156 0.18 16.89 -1.13
CA SER A 156 0.65 17.77 -0.04
C SER A 156 2.14 17.61 0.30
N GLY A 157 2.79 16.56 -0.21
CA GLY A 157 4.23 16.28 0.01
C GLY A 157 5.15 16.68 -1.16
N THR A 158 4.58 17.18 -2.26
CA THR A 158 5.29 17.86 -3.37
C THR A 158 5.29 19.36 -3.18
#